data_AF-A0A8T6TWT5-F1
#
_entry.id   AF-A0A8T6TWT5-F1
#
_cell.length_a   1.000
_cell.length_b   1.000
_cell.length_c   1.000
_cell.angle_alpha   90.00
_cell.angle_beta   90.00
_cell.angle_gamma   90.00
#
_symmetry.space_group_name_H-M   'P 1'
#
loop_
_entity.id
_entity.type
_entity.pdbx_description
1 polymer ?
#
loop_
_entity_poly.entity_id
_entity_poly.type
_entity_poly.pdbx_seq_one_letter_code
_entity_poly.pdbx_strand_id
1 'polypeptide(L)'
;RVLYRCQGGVAGKREIEGCGHEGAAELDQGKLTWRLDWAGRWKLLGITCEPFGKDHAAAGGSWDTSSVLIERIFDYPAPVPLAYEHFMVEGGRMSKSIG
;
A
#
# COMPACT_ATOMS: atom_id res chain seq x y z
N ARG A 1 14.46 1.55 -17.89
CA ARG A 1 13.92 0.33 -18.53
C ARG A 1 13.97 -0.88 -17.59
N VAL A 2 12.83 -1.51 -17.37
CA VAL A 2 12.62 -2.75 -16.60
C VAL A 2 12.13 -3.82 -17.58
N LEU A 3 12.74 -5.00 -17.55
CA LEU A 3 12.28 -6.16 -18.33
C LEU A 3 11.31 -6.98 -17.47
N TYR A 4 10.23 -7.48 -18.07
CA TYR A 4 9.26 -8.30 -17.36
C TYR A 4 8.80 -9.49 -18.21
N ARG A 5 8.35 -10.54 -17.50
CA ARG A 5 7.65 -11.69 -18.06
C ARG A 5 6.38 -11.90 -17.25
N CYS A 6 5.24 -12.09 -17.92
CA CYS A 6 3.99 -12.46 -17.28
C CYS A 6 4.15 -13.85 -16.66
N GLN A 7 4.27 -13.88 -15.33
CA GLN A 7 4.25 -15.08 -14.52
C GLN A 7 2.86 -15.26 -13.93
N GLY A 8 2.47 -16.52 -13.73
CA GLY A 8 1.24 -16.86 -13.03
C GLY A 8 1.25 -16.39 -11.57
N GLY A 9 0.12 -16.54 -10.90
CA GLY A 9 0.00 -16.14 -9.50
C GLY A 9 -1.25 -16.69 -8.83
N VAL A 10 -1.39 -16.39 -7.55
CA VAL A 10 -2.54 -16.83 -6.74
C VAL A 10 -3.51 -15.67 -6.57
N ALA A 11 -4.75 -15.86 -7.03
CA ALA A 11 -5.87 -14.95 -6.81
C ALA A 11 -6.89 -15.61 -5.88
N GLY A 12 -6.76 -15.33 -4.57
CA GLY A 12 -7.58 -15.97 -3.54
C GLY A 12 -7.25 -17.46 -3.43
N LYS A 13 -8.16 -18.33 -3.91
CA LYS A 13 -7.97 -19.79 -3.92
C LYS A 13 -7.60 -20.36 -5.29
N ARG A 14 -7.44 -19.51 -6.30
CA ARG A 14 -7.18 -19.94 -7.69
C ARG A 14 -5.73 -19.66 -8.05
N GLU A 15 -5.07 -20.67 -8.59
CA GLU A 15 -3.84 -20.49 -9.33
C GLU A 15 -4.20 -20.06 -10.75
N ILE A 16 -3.54 -19.01 -11.23
CA ILE A 16 -3.69 -18.47 -12.58
C ILE A 16 -2.36 -18.69 -13.28
N GLU A 17 -2.38 -19.42 -14.38
CA GLU A 17 -1.21 -19.61 -15.22
C GLU A 17 -0.86 -18.31 -15.97
N GLY A 18 0.42 -17.97 -16.03
CA GLY A 18 0.88 -16.79 -16.77
C GLY A 18 0.89 -17.07 -18.27
N CYS A 19 0.57 -16.07 -19.08
CA CYS A 19 0.58 -16.23 -20.54
C CYS A 19 2.00 -16.22 -21.16
N GLY A 20 3.05 -16.03 -20.34
CA GLY A 20 4.44 -16.04 -20.78
C GLY A 20 4.88 -14.80 -21.58
N HIS A 21 4.00 -13.82 -21.78
CA HIS A 21 4.33 -12.57 -22.49
C HIS A 21 5.53 -11.86 -21.87
N GLU A 22 6.48 -11.46 -22.71
CA GLU A 22 7.67 -10.70 -22.32
C GLU A 22 7.64 -9.30 -22.91
N GLY A 23 8.14 -8.34 -22.12
CA GLY A 23 8.17 -6.96 -22.54
C GLY A 23 9.17 -6.14 -21.75
N ALA A 24 9.19 -4.85 -22.07
CA ALA A 24 9.95 -3.88 -21.32
C ALA A 24 9.09 -2.65 -21.05
N ALA A 25 9.26 -2.06 -19.88
CA ALA A 25 8.58 -0.85 -19.47
C ALA A 25 9.60 0.16 -18.93
N GLU A 26 9.34 1.45 -19.15
CA GLU A 26 10.00 2.50 -18.40
C GLU A 26 9.39 2.64 -17.00
N LEU A 27 10.12 3.27 -16.07
CA LEU A 27 9.70 3.30 -14.66
C LEU A 27 8.40 4.08 -14.44
N ASP A 28 8.08 5.03 -15.31
CA ASP A 28 6.85 5.82 -15.33
C ASP A 28 5.66 5.07 -15.95
N GLN A 29 5.89 3.91 -16.57
CA GLN A 29 4.84 3.05 -17.12
C GLN A 29 4.36 1.98 -16.12
N GLY A 30 4.91 1.99 -14.91
CA GLY A 30 4.52 1.10 -13.82
C GLY A 30 3.91 1.86 -12.63
N LYS A 31 3.28 1.10 -11.72
CA LYS A 31 2.81 1.64 -10.43
C LYS A 31 3.56 0.95 -9.30
N LEU A 32 4.08 1.74 -8.36
CA LEU A 32 4.63 1.22 -7.12
C LEU A 32 3.56 0.50 -6.31
N THR A 33 3.96 -0.55 -5.59
CA THR A 33 3.07 -1.24 -4.65
C THR A 33 2.66 -0.27 -3.54
N TRP A 34 1.43 -0.40 -3.04
CA TRP A 34 0.84 0.55 -2.08
C TRP A 34 1.76 0.91 -0.91
N ARG A 35 2.43 -0.09 -0.30
CA ARG A 35 3.32 0.13 0.86
C ARG A 35 4.52 1.01 0.51
N LEU A 36 5.18 0.71 -0.62
CA LEU A 36 6.36 1.44 -1.07
C LEU A 36 5.98 2.84 -1.59
N ASP A 37 4.86 2.92 -2.31
CA ASP A 37 4.30 4.17 -2.81
C ASP A 37 3.94 5.12 -1.66
N TRP A 38 3.25 4.62 -0.63
CA TRP A 38 2.87 5.43 0.53
C TRP A 38 4.09 5.93 1.30
N ALA A 39 5.08 5.06 1.54
CA ALA A 39 6.35 5.45 2.15
C ALA A 39 7.07 6.53 1.33
N GLY A 40 7.24 6.32 0.02
CA GLY A 40 7.89 7.29 -0.86
C GLY A 40 7.20 8.65 -0.86
N ARG A 41 5.86 8.67 -0.79
CA ARG A 41 5.08 9.92 -0.71
C ARG A 41 5.36 10.71 0.56
N TRP A 42 5.63 10.07 1.70
CA TRP A 42 6.00 10.80 2.93
C TRP A 42 7.25 11.64 2.75
N LYS A 43 8.31 11.07 2.19
CA LYS A 43 9.54 11.82 1.91
C LYS A 43 9.32 12.86 0.83
N LEU A 44 8.65 12.49 -0.26
CA LEU A 44 8.42 13.39 -1.41
C LEU A 44 7.66 14.65 -1.01
N LEU A 45 6.68 14.52 -0.11
CA LEU A 45 5.82 15.61 0.33
C LEU A 45 6.25 16.23 1.66
N GLY A 46 7.32 15.73 2.30
CA GLY A 46 7.78 16.22 3.60
C GLY A 46 6.75 16.00 4.73
N ILE A 47 6.04 14.88 4.70
CA ILE A 47 5.01 14.56 5.69
C ILE A 47 5.67 14.27 7.03
N THR A 48 5.17 14.89 8.10
CA THR A 48 5.65 14.71 9.48
C THR A 48 4.60 14.11 10.41
N CYS A 49 3.32 14.13 10.01
CA CYS A 49 2.20 13.49 10.68
C CYS A 49 1.14 13.12 9.63
N GLU A 50 0.52 11.94 9.75
CA GLU A 50 -0.59 11.57 8.87
C GLU A 50 -1.66 10.74 9.62
N PRO A 51 -2.94 11.17 9.60
CA PRO A 51 -4.04 10.36 10.08
C PRO A 51 -4.47 9.29 9.08
N PHE A 52 -4.78 8.09 9.56
CA PHE A 52 -5.22 6.97 8.73
C PHE A 52 -6.18 6.04 9.50
N GLY A 53 -6.98 5.26 8.78
CA GLY A 53 -7.93 4.35 9.39
C GLY A 53 -7.24 3.19 10.11
N LYS A 54 -7.84 2.71 11.21
CA LYS A 54 -7.28 1.62 12.03
C LYS A 54 -6.95 0.33 11.26
N ASP A 55 -7.61 0.07 10.14
CA ASP A 55 -7.33 -1.09 9.28
C ASP A 55 -5.86 -1.07 8.76
N HIS A 56 -5.26 0.12 8.62
CA HIS A 56 -3.84 0.28 8.27
C HIS A 56 -2.89 0.16 9.46
N ALA A 57 -3.41 0.34 10.68
CA ALA A 57 -2.68 0.31 11.96
C ALA A 57 -2.61 -1.10 12.58
N ALA A 58 -3.25 -2.10 11.98
CA ALA A 58 -3.15 -3.47 12.45
C ALA A 58 -1.69 -3.96 12.44
N ALA A 59 -1.32 -4.87 13.35
CA ALA A 59 0.03 -5.41 13.41
C ALA A 59 0.43 -6.06 12.07
N GLY A 60 1.58 -5.64 11.52
CA GLY A 60 2.02 -6.05 10.17
C GLY A 60 1.23 -5.40 9.02
N GLY A 61 0.40 -4.41 9.35
CA GLY A 61 -0.40 -3.62 8.42
C GLY A 61 0.44 -2.75 7.51
N SER A 62 -0.23 -1.94 6.69
CA SER A 62 0.49 -1.05 5.78
C SER A 62 1.29 0.01 6.53
N TRP A 63 0.83 0.48 7.70
CA TRP A 63 1.60 1.45 8.50
C TRP A 63 2.96 0.86 8.92
N ASP A 64 2.95 -0.25 9.66
CA ASP A 64 4.18 -0.90 10.16
C ASP A 64 5.18 -1.17 9.04
N THR A 65 4.70 -1.71 7.92
CA THR A 65 5.55 -2.03 6.77
C THR A 65 6.06 -0.79 6.06
N SER A 66 5.24 0.23 5.83
CA SER A 66 5.67 1.50 5.23
C SER A 66 6.66 2.27 6.11
N SER A 67 6.50 2.25 7.44
CA SER A 67 7.42 2.88 8.39
C SER A 67 8.81 2.27 8.34
N VAL A 68 8.92 0.95 8.18
CA VAL A 68 10.22 0.30 7.96
C VAL A 68 10.81 0.66 6.60
N LEU A 69 9.98 0.74 5.55
CA LEU A 69 10.45 1.07 4.20
C LEU A 69 10.98 2.51 4.09
N ILE A 70 10.29 3.48 4.69
CA ILE A 70 10.71 4.90 4.64
C ILE A 70 12.07 5.11 5.33
N GLU A 71 12.30 4.45 6.46
CA GLU A 71 13.58 4.53 7.17
C GLU A 71 14.69 3.79 6.41
N ARG A 72 14.43 2.57 5.93
CA ARG A 72 15.49 1.73 5.33
C ARG A 72 15.85 2.08 3.90
N ILE A 73 14.88 2.53 3.09
CA ILE A 73 15.08 2.77 1.66
C ILE A 73 15.31 4.24 1.38
N PHE A 74 14.57 5.10 2.09
CA PHE A 74 14.51 6.52 1.79
C PHE A 74 15.27 7.38 2.80
N ASP A 75 15.79 6.81 3.89
CA ASP A 75 16.53 7.52 4.94
C ASP A 75 15.75 8.76 5.43
N TYR A 76 14.48 8.56 5.73
CA TYR A 76 13.56 9.60 6.21
C TYR A 76 12.73 9.03 7.37
N PRO A 77 12.50 9.81 8.44
CA PRO A 77 11.77 9.32 9.59
C PRO A 77 10.30 9.04 9.24
N ALA A 78 9.75 7.95 9.77
CA ALA A 78 8.32 7.71 9.67
C ALA A 78 7.55 8.87 10.34
N PRO A 79 6.45 9.34 9.73
CA PRO A 79 5.67 10.43 10.31
C PRO A 79 5.02 10.01 11.64
N VAL A 80 4.54 10.98 12.41
CA VAL A 80 3.73 10.68 13.61
C VAL A 80 2.40 10.04 13.16
N PRO A 81 2.05 8.84 13.66
CA PRO A 81 0.80 8.20 13.29
C PRO A 81 -0.39 8.79 14.05
N LEU A 82 -1.54 8.88 13.37
CA LEU A 82 -2.83 9.14 14.01
C LEU A 82 -3.91 8.17 13.48
N ALA A 83 -4.04 7.02 14.15
CA ALA A 83 -5.05 6.03 13.77
C ALA A 83 -6.45 6.45 14.24
N TYR A 84 -7.40 6.61 13.31
CA TYR A 84 -8.79 6.88 13.64
C TYR A 84 -9.65 5.61 13.63
N GLU A 85 -10.69 5.61 14.47
CA GLU A 85 -11.64 4.51 14.62
C GLU A 85 -12.71 4.49 13.52
N HIS A 86 -13.50 3.42 13.49
CA HIS A 86 -14.62 3.33 12.56
C HIS A 86 -15.69 4.38 12.82
N PHE A 87 -16.23 4.96 11.75
CA PHE A 87 -17.44 5.74 11.81
C PHE A 87 -18.65 4.82 11.97
N MET A 88 -19.44 5.11 12.99
CA MET A 88 -20.65 4.36 13.33
C MET A 88 -21.88 5.11 12.82
N VAL A 89 -22.74 4.43 12.08
CA VAL A 89 -24.03 4.94 11.57
C VAL A 89 -25.11 3.96 12.03
N GLU A 90 -26.14 4.48 12.72
CA GLU A 90 -27.26 3.68 13.22
C GLU A 90 -26.85 2.43 14.03
N GLY A 91 -25.74 2.54 14.78
CA GLY A 91 -25.22 1.44 15.61
C GLY A 91 -24.34 0.42 14.87
N GLY A 92 -24.14 0.56 13.56
CA GLY A 92 -23.27 -0.30 12.75
C GLY A 92 -22.05 0.44 12.19
N ARG A 93 -20.99 -0.30 11.82
CA ARG A 93 -19.88 0.25 11.03
C ARG A 93 -20.41 0.67 9.67
N MET A 94 -20.12 1.91 9.25
CA MET A 94 -20.45 2.37 7.90
C MET A 94 -19.85 1.43 6.84
N SER A 95 -20.68 0.96 5.91
CA SER A 95 -20.28 0.08 4.82
C SER A 95 -21.06 0.43 3.55
N LYS A 96 -20.51 0.03 2.38
CA LYS A 96 -21.16 0.25 1.08
C LYS A 96 -22.50 -0.45 0.90
N SER A 97 -22.88 -1.38 1.79
CA SER A 97 -24.14 -2.13 1.68
C SER A 97 -25.28 -1.49 2.48
N ILE A 98 -24.97 -0.51 3.33
CA ILE A 98 -25.94 0.16 4.20
C ILE A 98 -26.34 1.55 3.61
N GLY A 99 -25.76 1.94 2.47
CA GLY A 99 -26.08 3.16 1.72
C GLY A 99 -25.80 3.01 0.23
#